data_AF-A0A2I0TB15-F1
#
_entry.id   AF-A0A2I0TB15-F1
#
_cell.length_a   1.000
_cell.length_b   1.000
_cell.length_c   1.000
_cell.angle_alpha   90.00
_cell.angle_beta   90.00
_cell.angle_gamma   90.00
#
_symmetry.space_group_name_H-M   'P 1'
#
loop_
_entity.id
_entity.type
_entity.pdbx_description
1 polymer ?
#
loop_
_entity_poly.entity_id
_entity_poly.type
_entity_poly.pdbx_seq_one_letter_code
_entity_poly.pdbx_strand_id
1 'polypeptide(L)'
;MAFYDGMTGWIDEGRAVDVVYLDFSKASDSLPQHPHRKDRTARQGGGVALYVKEQLKYTEPSLGADKERVESLWVRIKGQANMRDTVVGVYYRPPDQDGEVDESLYRQLKVASQSQALVLMGDFNHPDICWEGYTARHVQSRRFLQCTNDNFLTQVVEEPTRRSVLLDLVLTKKEELVTF
;
A
#
# COMPACT_ATOMS: atom_id res chain seq x y z
N MET A 1 -1.60 0.17 16.38
CA MET A 1 -2.86 -0.42 16.86
C MET A 1 -4.02 0.48 16.47
N ALA A 2 -4.05 1.76 16.84
CA ALA A 2 -5.17 2.67 16.50
C ALA A 2 -5.37 2.99 14.99
N PHE A 3 -4.32 3.01 14.16
CA PHE A 3 -4.46 3.33 12.72
C PHE A 3 -5.25 2.28 11.92
N TYR A 4 -5.16 1.02 12.33
CA TYR A 4 -5.74 -0.12 11.59
C TYR A 4 -7.19 -0.42 11.99
N ASP A 5 -7.59 -0.04 13.20
CA ASP A 5 -8.96 -0.27 13.70
C ASP A 5 -9.98 0.62 12.96
N GLY A 6 -9.58 1.84 12.54
CA GLY A 6 -10.42 2.74 11.72
C GLY A 6 -10.70 2.23 10.29
N MET A 7 -9.81 1.39 9.74
CA MET A 7 -10.01 0.79 8.42
C MET A 7 -11.02 -0.37 8.41
N THR A 8 -11.51 -0.81 9.58
CA THR A 8 -12.56 -1.84 9.68
C THR A 8 -13.98 -1.28 9.67
N GLY A 9 -14.17 0.04 9.85
CA GLY A 9 -15.48 0.70 9.84
C GLY A 9 -16.12 0.88 8.45
N TRP A 10 -15.38 0.62 7.37
CA TRP A 10 -15.82 0.81 5.98
C TRP A 10 -16.70 -0.33 5.45
N ILE A 11 -16.98 -1.34 6.29
CA ILE A 11 -17.61 -2.59 5.88
C ILE A 11 -19.06 -2.40 5.40
N ASP A 12 -19.77 -1.35 5.84
CA ASP A 12 -21.22 -1.24 5.64
C ASP A 12 -21.68 -0.20 4.60
N GLU A 13 -20.81 0.67 4.07
CA GLU A 13 -21.23 1.81 3.23
C GLU A 13 -21.01 1.66 1.72
N GLY A 14 -20.40 0.56 1.27
CA GLY A 14 -20.25 0.26 -0.18
C GLY A 14 -19.44 1.29 -0.98
N ARG A 15 -18.60 2.10 -0.31
CA ARG A 15 -17.69 3.04 -0.96
C ARG A 15 -16.36 2.38 -1.27
N ALA A 16 -15.78 2.77 -2.41
CA ALA A 16 -14.60 2.14 -2.98
C ALA A 16 -13.33 2.44 -2.17
N VAL A 17 -13.07 1.66 -1.12
CA VAL A 17 -11.82 0.91 -0.84
C VAL A 17 -12.13 0.00 0.37
N ASP A 18 -12.72 -1.17 0.12
CA ASP A 18 -12.92 -2.21 1.13
C ASP A 18 -11.68 -3.11 1.25
N VAL A 19 -10.50 -2.48 1.39
CA VAL A 19 -9.23 -3.19 1.36
C VAL A 19 -8.60 -3.14 2.73
N VAL A 20 -8.54 -4.31 3.37
CA VAL A 20 -7.88 -4.48 4.66
C VAL A 20 -6.44 -4.93 4.40
N TYR A 21 -5.49 -4.10 4.81
CA TYR A 21 -4.09 -4.48 4.98
C TYR A 21 -3.93 -5.18 6.33
N LEU A 22 -3.28 -6.35 6.33
CA LEU A 22 -2.92 -7.07 7.53
C LEU A 22 -1.40 -7.21 7.62
N ASP A 23 -0.81 -6.64 8.68
CA ASP A 23 0.52 -7.06 9.14
C ASP A 23 0.39 -8.50 9.68
N PHE A 24 0.98 -9.44 8.96
CA PHE A 24 0.89 -10.87 9.25
C PHE A 24 1.68 -11.31 10.50
N SER A 25 2.28 -10.39 11.27
CA SER A 25 2.67 -10.71 12.64
C SER A 25 1.48 -10.94 13.58
N LYS A 26 0.23 -10.58 13.20
CA LYS A 26 -0.89 -10.54 14.16
C LYS A 26 -2.29 -11.03 13.73
N ALA A 27 -2.57 -11.42 12.48
CA ALA A 27 -3.99 -11.48 12.06
C ALA A 27 -4.41 -12.61 11.09
N SER A 28 -3.88 -13.82 11.17
CA SER A 28 -4.36 -14.93 10.31
C SER A 28 -5.72 -15.51 10.70
N ASP A 29 -6.15 -15.37 11.95
CA ASP A 29 -7.19 -16.26 12.51
C ASP A 29 -8.61 -15.68 12.54
N SER A 30 -8.82 -14.45 12.04
CA SER A 30 -10.10 -13.73 12.19
C SER A 30 -10.85 -13.40 10.90
N LEU A 31 -10.32 -13.73 9.72
CA LEU A 31 -11.00 -13.39 8.46
C LEU A 31 -11.91 -14.52 7.95
N PRO A 32 -13.13 -14.19 7.48
CA PRO A 32 -14.09 -15.18 6.99
C PRO A 32 -13.67 -15.86 5.67
N GLN A 33 -12.64 -15.36 4.98
CA GLN A 33 -12.16 -15.86 3.68
C GLN A 33 -10.65 -15.72 3.51
N HIS A 34 -10.10 -16.44 2.52
CA HIS A 34 -8.67 -16.43 2.20
C HIS A 34 -8.26 -15.14 1.46
N PRO A 35 -7.38 -14.30 2.04
CA PRO A 35 -6.87 -13.11 1.36
C PRO A 35 -5.96 -13.47 0.18
N HIS A 36 -5.81 -12.56 -0.78
CA HIS A 36 -4.66 -12.63 -1.71
C HIS A 36 -3.41 -12.50 -0.88
N ARG A 37 -2.48 -13.45 -1.02
CA ARG A 37 -1.31 -13.52 -0.16
C ARG A 37 -0.05 -13.66 -0.97
N LYS A 38 0.99 -12.96 -0.54
CA LYS A 38 2.35 -13.15 -1.01
C LYS A 38 3.25 -13.41 0.18
N ASP A 39 3.55 -14.68 0.41
CA ASP A 39 4.46 -15.11 1.46
C ASP A 39 5.92 -15.00 1.02
N ARG A 40 6.81 -14.86 2.00
CA ARG A 40 8.24 -15.05 1.79
C ARG A 40 8.55 -16.53 1.64
N THR A 41 9.23 -16.91 0.57
CA THR A 41 9.69 -18.28 0.33
C THR A 41 10.90 -18.68 1.19
N ALA A 42 11.65 -17.73 1.74
CA ALA A 42 12.97 -17.99 2.34
C ALA A 42 13.06 -17.83 3.87
N ARG A 43 12.05 -17.27 4.55
CA ARG A 43 12.07 -17.03 6.01
C ARG A 43 10.68 -17.20 6.62
N GLN A 44 10.63 -17.65 7.88
CA GLN A 44 9.40 -17.69 8.65
C GLN A 44 9.05 -16.28 9.14
N GLY A 45 7.87 -15.79 8.78
CA GLY A 45 7.37 -14.45 9.12
C GLY A 45 7.61 -13.37 8.04
N GLY A 46 6.59 -12.54 7.82
CA GLY A 46 6.56 -11.50 6.78
C GLY A 46 5.80 -11.93 5.52
N GLY A 47 5.63 -10.99 4.60
CA GLY A 47 4.72 -11.10 3.46
C GLY A 47 3.57 -10.12 3.55
N VAL A 48 2.86 -9.94 2.44
CA VAL A 48 1.71 -9.04 2.34
C VAL A 48 0.46 -9.82 2.04
N ALA A 49 -0.66 -9.34 2.56
CA ALA A 49 -1.97 -9.86 2.23
C ALA A 49 -2.93 -8.73 1.92
N LEU A 50 -3.87 -9.02 1.02
CA LEU A 50 -4.88 -8.11 0.56
C LEU A 50 -6.23 -8.83 0.58
N TYR A 51 -7.14 -8.34 1.41
CA TYR A 51 -8.53 -8.78 1.37
C TYR A 51 -9.34 -7.86 0.45
N VAL A 52 -10.15 -8.46 -0.42
CA VAL A 52 -11.10 -7.76 -1.29
C VAL A 52 -12.47 -8.40 -1.10
N LYS A 53 -13.49 -7.61 -0.76
CA LYS A 53 -14.86 -8.15 -0.57
C LYS A 53 -15.38 -8.83 -1.85
N GLU A 54 -16.07 -9.95 -1.70
CA GLU A 54 -16.58 -10.79 -2.80
C GLU A 54 -17.45 -10.02 -3.82
N GLN A 55 -18.21 -9.05 -3.34
CA GLN A 55 -19.10 -8.23 -4.17
C GLN A 55 -18.36 -7.28 -5.13
N LEU A 56 -17.06 -7.06 -4.91
CA LEU A 56 -16.24 -6.22 -5.76
C LEU A 56 -15.65 -7.04 -6.91
N LYS A 57 -15.83 -6.53 -8.13
CA LYS A 57 -15.12 -7.06 -9.30
C LYS A 57 -13.73 -6.47 -9.31
N TYR A 58 -12.70 -7.29 -9.45
CA TYR A 58 -11.32 -6.83 -9.58
C TYR A 58 -10.54 -7.66 -10.59
N THR A 59 -9.40 -7.12 -11.02
CA THR A 59 -8.43 -7.77 -11.91
C THR A 59 -7.02 -7.47 -11.43
N GLU A 60 -6.06 -8.34 -11.67
CA GLU A 60 -4.65 -8.00 -11.42
C GLU A 60 -4.11 -7.05 -12.51
N PRO A 61 -3.48 -5.92 -12.14
CA PRO A 61 -2.82 -5.07 -13.11
C PRO A 61 -1.51 -5.69 -13.65
N SER A 62 -1.20 -5.40 -14.91
CA SER A 62 0.06 -5.78 -15.54
C SER A 62 1.17 -4.81 -15.18
N LEU A 63 1.85 -5.06 -14.05
CA LEU A 63 2.89 -4.17 -13.49
C LEU A 63 4.34 -4.55 -13.88
N GLY A 64 4.52 -5.37 -14.92
CA GLY A 64 5.83 -5.80 -15.41
C GLY A 64 6.37 -7.08 -14.77
N ALA A 65 7.61 -7.45 -15.12
CA ALA A 65 8.24 -8.72 -14.73
C ALA A 65 8.75 -8.75 -13.28
N ASP A 66 8.79 -7.60 -12.60
CA ASP A 66 9.30 -7.45 -11.24
C ASP A 66 8.33 -7.94 -10.13
N LYS A 67 7.20 -8.58 -10.50
CA LYS A 67 6.15 -8.98 -9.55
C LYS A 67 6.67 -9.86 -8.42
N GLU A 68 7.63 -10.75 -8.68
CA GLU A 68 8.13 -11.69 -7.68
C GLU A 68 9.15 -11.07 -6.71
N ARG A 69 9.87 -10.03 -7.12
CA ARG A 69 10.97 -9.45 -6.32
C ARG A 69 10.49 -8.57 -5.17
N VAL A 70 9.41 -7.84 -5.38
CA VAL A 70 8.90 -6.84 -4.41
C VAL A 70 7.85 -7.49 -3.51
N GLU A 71 7.91 -7.28 -2.20
CA GLU A 71 6.86 -7.71 -1.26
C GLU A 71 5.63 -6.79 -1.37
N SER A 72 4.93 -6.89 -2.50
CA SER A 72 3.75 -6.10 -2.82
C SER A 72 2.67 -6.95 -3.50
N LEU A 73 1.42 -6.60 -3.28
CA LEU A 73 0.26 -7.11 -4.01
C LEU A 73 -0.53 -5.94 -4.58
N TRP A 74 -1.12 -6.15 -5.74
CA TRP A 74 -1.84 -5.12 -6.46
C TRP A 74 -3.11 -5.68 -7.08
N VAL A 75 -4.21 -4.93 -6.95
CA VAL A 75 -5.47 -5.21 -7.63
C VAL A 75 -6.01 -3.94 -8.29
N ARG A 76 -6.77 -4.12 -9.36
CA ARG A 76 -7.58 -3.08 -9.97
C ARG A 76 -9.03 -3.40 -9.71
N ILE A 77 -9.63 -2.67 -8.78
CA ILE A 77 -11.06 -2.74 -8.48
C ILE A 77 -11.82 -2.04 -9.60
N LYS A 78 -12.80 -2.73 -10.17
CA LYS A 78 -13.68 -2.19 -11.20
C LYS A 78 -14.67 -1.22 -10.58
N GLY A 79 -14.74 -0.03 -11.15
CA GLY A 79 -15.75 0.95 -10.73
C GLY A 79 -17.15 0.40 -10.95
N GLN A 80 -18.06 0.68 -10.01
CA GLN A 80 -19.49 0.42 -10.19
C GLN A 80 -20.19 1.70 -10.68
N ALA A 81 -21.17 1.55 -11.56
CA ALA A 81 -21.88 2.68 -12.20
C ALA A 81 -20.90 3.68 -12.87
N ASN A 82 -21.00 4.98 -12.54
CA ASN A 82 -20.17 6.06 -13.11
C ASN A 82 -18.81 6.24 -12.39
N MET A 83 -18.44 5.34 -11.48
CA MET A 83 -17.15 5.40 -10.80
C MET A 83 -16.05 4.82 -11.69
N ARG A 84 -14.85 5.39 -11.60
CA ARG A 84 -13.67 4.89 -12.33
C ARG A 84 -13.05 3.70 -11.60
N ASP A 85 -12.34 2.87 -12.36
CA ASP A 85 -11.49 1.82 -11.78
C ASP A 85 -10.45 2.42 -10.82
N THR A 86 -10.25 1.75 -9.69
CA THR A 86 -9.26 2.14 -8.68
C THR A 86 -8.18 1.06 -8.58
N VAL A 87 -6.92 1.47 -8.67
CA VAL A 87 -5.79 0.57 -8.42
C VAL A 87 -5.45 0.63 -6.94
N VAL A 88 -5.38 -0.52 -6.29
CA VAL A 88 -5.00 -0.63 -4.88
C VAL A 88 -3.76 -1.51 -4.78
N GLY A 89 -2.75 -1.01 -4.08
CA GLY A 89 -1.54 -1.74 -3.75
C GLY A 89 -1.35 -1.87 -2.25
N VAL A 90 -0.83 -3.01 -1.83
CA VAL A 90 -0.20 -3.16 -0.52
C VAL A 90 1.28 -3.43 -0.71
N TYR A 91 2.11 -2.83 0.13
CA TYR A 91 3.56 -2.96 0.06
C TYR A 91 4.14 -3.10 1.46
N TYR A 92 5.14 -3.96 1.58
CA TYR A 92 5.98 -4.06 2.77
C TYR A 92 7.45 -3.89 2.36
N ARG A 93 8.12 -2.92 2.99
CA ARG A 93 9.56 -2.73 2.87
C ARG A 93 10.28 -3.33 4.08
N PRO A 94 11.08 -4.39 3.93
CA PRO A 94 12.02 -4.79 4.97
C PRO A 94 12.98 -3.63 5.33
N PRO A 95 13.34 -3.42 6.61
CA PRO A 95 14.30 -2.37 6.99
C PRO A 95 15.67 -2.47 6.31
N ASP A 96 16.08 -3.67 5.94
CA ASP A 96 17.33 -4.01 5.26
C ASP A 96 17.18 -4.17 3.74
N GLN A 97 16.07 -3.68 3.16
CA GLN A 97 15.82 -3.80 1.73
C GLN A 97 16.89 -3.10 0.88
N ASP A 98 17.36 -3.83 -0.13
CA ASP A 98 18.27 -3.35 -1.15
C ASP A 98 17.59 -2.33 -2.10
N GLY A 99 18.35 -1.31 -2.51
CA GLY A 99 17.87 -0.25 -3.39
C GLY A 99 17.40 -0.74 -4.76
N GLU A 100 17.91 -1.87 -5.28
CA GLU A 100 17.43 -2.45 -6.53
C GLU A 100 16.01 -3.05 -6.40
N VAL A 101 15.62 -3.51 -5.20
CA VAL A 101 14.22 -3.90 -4.91
C VAL A 101 13.34 -2.66 -4.80
N ASP A 102 13.84 -1.56 -4.22
CA ASP A 102 13.15 -0.26 -4.20
C ASP A 102 12.87 0.22 -5.65
N GLU A 103 13.85 0.09 -6.54
CA GLU A 103 13.68 0.45 -7.96
C GLU A 103 12.62 -0.41 -8.68
N SER A 104 12.52 -1.69 -8.33
CA SER A 104 11.44 -2.56 -8.82
C SER A 104 10.06 -2.06 -8.36
N LEU A 105 9.92 -1.60 -7.11
CA LEU A 105 8.68 -0.96 -6.64
C LEU A 105 8.39 0.32 -7.44
N TYR A 106 9.39 1.18 -7.67
CA TYR A 106 9.20 2.44 -8.40
C TYR A 106 8.71 2.21 -9.83
N ARG A 107 9.18 1.15 -10.50
CA ARG A 107 8.67 0.73 -11.82
C ARG A 107 7.20 0.30 -11.75
N GLN A 108 6.84 -0.53 -10.76
CA GLN A 108 5.44 -0.94 -10.56
C GLN A 108 4.55 0.29 -10.29
N LEU A 109 5.01 1.19 -9.42
CA LEU A 109 4.28 2.41 -9.04
C LEU A 109 4.09 3.34 -10.22
N LYS A 110 5.09 3.49 -11.10
CA LYS A 110 4.99 4.30 -12.32
C LYS A 110 3.94 3.77 -13.30
N VAL A 111 3.76 2.45 -13.38
CA VAL A 111 2.70 1.85 -14.20
C VAL A 111 1.34 2.03 -13.51
N ALA A 112 1.26 1.74 -12.21
CA ALA A 112 0.04 1.90 -11.43
C ALA A 112 -0.47 3.34 -11.43
N SER A 113 0.44 4.32 -11.39
CA SER A 113 0.13 5.76 -11.37
C SER A 113 -0.41 6.29 -12.70
N GLN A 114 -0.37 5.53 -13.79
CA GLN A 114 -1.13 5.87 -14.98
C GLN A 114 -2.65 5.83 -14.74
N SER A 115 -3.09 5.11 -13.71
CA SER A 115 -4.47 5.16 -13.23
C SER A 115 -4.79 6.52 -12.61
N GLN A 116 -6.00 7.00 -12.85
CA GLN A 116 -6.51 8.25 -12.27
C GLN A 116 -6.87 8.09 -10.78
N ALA A 117 -7.21 6.87 -10.36
CA ALA A 117 -7.44 6.51 -8.97
C ALA A 117 -6.45 5.41 -8.57
N LEU A 118 -5.64 5.70 -7.56
CA LEU A 118 -4.56 4.87 -7.06
C LEU A 118 -4.44 5.08 -5.55
N VAL A 119 -4.43 3.98 -4.80
CA VAL A 119 -4.09 3.94 -3.38
C VAL A 119 -2.99 2.89 -3.19
N LEU A 120 -1.89 3.26 -2.54
CA LEU A 120 -0.84 2.33 -2.12
C LEU A 120 -0.67 2.46 -0.61
N MET A 121 -0.72 1.35 0.10
CA MET A 121 -0.64 1.34 1.56
C MET A 121 0.32 0.27 2.10
N GLY A 122 0.72 0.41 3.36
CA GLY A 122 1.48 -0.61 4.10
C GLY A 122 2.65 -0.02 4.87
N ASP A 123 3.58 -0.86 5.32
CA ASP A 123 4.76 -0.45 6.09
C ASP A 123 5.97 -0.25 5.16
N PHE A 124 6.38 1.01 5.02
CA PHE A 124 7.45 1.45 4.13
C PHE A 124 8.81 1.53 4.82
N ASN A 125 8.90 1.39 6.15
CA ASN A 125 10.17 1.42 6.89
C ASN A 125 11.17 2.50 6.45
N HIS A 126 10.71 3.74 6.24
CA HIS A 126 11.54 4.92 5.98
C HIS A 126 11.53 5.90 7.17
N PRO A 127 12.19 5.56 8.30
CA PRO A 127 12.05 6.28 9.57
C PRO A 127 12.63 7.69 9.58
N ASP A 128 13.44 8.04 8.59
CA ASP A 128 14.19 9.30 8.52
C ASP A 128 13.57 10.33 7.57
N ILE A 129 12.36 10.06 7.08
CA ILE A 129 11.58 11.02 6.30
C ILE A 129 10.94 12.05 7.23
N CYS A 130 11.16 13.32 6.93
CA CYS A 130 10.40 14.44 7.45
C CYS A 130 9.32 14.80 6.41
N TRP A 131 8.07 14.46 6.70
CA TRP A 131 6.94 14.70 5.80
C TRP A 131 6.57 16.18 5.70
N GLU A 132 6.64 16.92 6.81
CA GLU A 132 6.39 18.38 6.83
C GLU A 132 7.37 19.15 5.93
N GLY A 133 8.67 18.80 6.00
CA GLY A 133 9.71 19.42 5.19
C GLY A 133 9.97 18.72 3.86
N TYR A 134 9.27 17.62 3.56
CA TYR A 134 9.50 16.76 2.40
C TYR A 134 10.99 16.41 2.15
N THR A 135 11.71 16.05 3.23
CA THR A 135 13.15 15.74 3.18
C THR A 135 13.49 14.41 3.84
N ALA A 136 14.66 13.84 3.50
CA ALA A 136 15.16 12.63 4.13
C ALA A 136 16.69 12.59 4.21
N ARG A 137 17.21 11.91 5.24
CA ARG A 137 18.65 11.82 5.52
C ARG A 137 19.36 10.80 4.62
N HIS A 138 18.74 9.65 4.38
CA HIS A 138 19.30 8.56 3.61
C HIS A 138 18.92 8.64 2.13
N VAL A 139 19.80 8.13 1.26
CA VAL A 139 19.59 8.14 -0.20
C VAL A 139 18.33 7.37 -0.60
N GLN A 140 18.07 6.22 0.03
CA GLN A 140 16.89 5.39 -0.28
C GLN A 140 15.59 6.16 -0.02
N SER A 141 15.45 6.74 1.18
CA SER A 141 14.29 7.56 1.56
C SER A 141 14.13 8.81 0.67
N ARG A 142 15.24 9.44 0.23
CA ARG A 142 15.17 10.54 -0.75
C ARG A 142 14.68 10.09 -2.11
N ARG A 143 15.12 8.92 -2.60
CA ARG A 143 14.63 8.35 -3.87
C ARG A 143 13.15 8.01 -3.79
N PHE A 144 12.69 7.51 -2.64
CA PHE A 144 11.27 7.26 -2.40
C PHE A 144 10.44 8.55 -2.41
N LEU A 145 10.90 9.62 -1.74
CA LEU A 145 10.27 10.95 -1.81
C LEU A 145 10.23 11.52 -3.24
N GLN A 146 11.30 11.33 -4.00
CA GLN A 146 11.32 11.73 -5.41
C GLN A 146 10.30 10.91 -6.22
N CYS A 147 10.25 9.60 -6.03
CA CYS A 147 9.30 8.72 -6.71
C CYS A 147 7.85 9.09 -6.41
N THR A 148 7.52 9.38 -5.16
CA THR A 148 6.17 9.81 -4.77
C THR A 148 5.79 11.15 -5.43
N ASN A 149 6.70 12.12 -5.45
CA ASN A 149 6.50 13.40 -6.11
C ASN A 149 6.32 13.27 -7.63
N ASP A 150 7.21 12.51 -8.29
CA ASP A 150 7.18 12.28 -9.74
C ASP A 150 5.88 11.58 -10.20
N ASN A 151 5.21 10.87 -9.28
CA ASN A 151 3.95 10.17 -9.53
C ASN A 151 2.71 10.92 -9.01
N PHE A 152 2.86 12.13 -8.46
CA PHE A 152 1.80 12.95 -7.87
C PHE A 152 1.04 12.22 -6.75
N LEU A 153 1.78 11.58 -5.84
CA LEU A 153 1.23 10.87 -4.69
C LEU A 153 1.37 11.71 -3.43
N THR A 154 0.26 11.86 -2.73
CA THR A 154 0.19 12.49 -1.41
C THR A 154 0.12 11.42 -0.34
N GLN A 155 0.90 11.61 0.71
CA GLN A 155 0.82 10.83 1.94
C GLN A 155 -0.30 11.44 2.80
N VAL A 156 -1.19 10.60 3.34
CA VAL A 156 -2.42 11.07 4.03
C VAL A 156 -2.54 10.66 5.50
N VAL A 157 -1.56 9.95 6.07
CA VAL A 157 -1.57 9.51 7.47
C VAL A 157 -0.94 10.57 8.37
N GLU A 158 -1.72 11.23 9.21
CA GLU A 158 -1.21 12.37 10.00
C GLU A 158 -0.45 11.93 11.26
N GLU A 159 -0.86 10.82 11.87
CA GLU A 159 -0.37 10.38 13.18
C GLU A 159 0.74 9.34 13.08
N PRO A 160 1.80 9.41 13.90
CA PRO A 160 2.85 8.40 13.96
C PRO A 160 2.29 6.99 14.20
N THR A 161 2.68 6.04 13.36
CA THR A 161 2.14 4.68 13.40
C THR A 161 2.97 3.73 14.28
N ARG A 162 4.24 4.07 14.52
CA ARG A 162 5.14 3.32 15.41
C ARG A 162 5.98 4.27 16.26
N ARG A 163 5.64 4.35 17.56
CA ARG A 163 6.23 5.31 18.50
C ARG A 163 6.00 6.73 17.98
N SER A 164 7.07 7.50 17.75
CA SER A 164 7.02 8.87 17.22
C SER A 164 7.44 8.94 15.74
N VAL A 165 7.37 7.80 15.03
CA VAL A 165 7.79 7.69 13.63
C VAL A 165 6.64 7.17 12.80
N LEU A 166 6.44 7.78 11.63
CA LEU A 166 5.48 7.37 10.64
C LEU A 166 6.13 6.37 9.67
N LEU A 167 5.79 5.09 9.80
CA LEU A 167 6.32 4.01 8.97
C LEU A 167 5.24 3.40 8.07
N ASP A 168 4.02 3.34 8.59
CA ASP A 168 2.86 2.88 7.86
C ASP A 168 2.28 4.07 7.11
N LEU A 169 2.28 3.98 5.78
CA LEU A 169 1.87 5.07 4.90
C LEU A 169 0.64 4.66 4.10
N VAL A 170 -0.16 5.66 3.77
CA VAL A 170 -1.15 5.59 2.70
C VAL A 170 -0.81 6.69 1.72
N LEU A 171 -0.49 6.29 0.49
CA LEU A 171 -0.17 7.15 -0.63
C LEU A 171 -1.34 7.12 -1.62
N THR A 172 -1.82 8.28 -2.03
CA THR A 172 -2.92 8.38 -3.00
C THR A 172 -2.72 9.56 -3.95
N LYS A 173 -3.34 9.49 -5.13
CA LYS A 173 -3.46 10.63 -6.06
C LYS A 173 -4.57 11.61 -5.69
N LYS A 174 -5.50 11.13 -4.86
CA LYS A 174 -6.79 11.75 -4.57
C LYS A 174 -7.15 11.44 -3.13
N GLU A 175 -7.11 12.45 -2.27
CA GLU A 175 -7.44 12.30 -0.86
C GLU A 175 -8.88 11.85 -0.67
N GLU A 176 -9.80 12.20 -1.59
CA GLU A 176 -11.21 11.77 -1.52
C GLU A 176 -11.44 10.26 -1.66
N LEU A 177 -10.40 9.50 -2.05
CA LEU A 177 -10.43 8.04 -2.10
C LEU A 177 -10.13 7.40 -0.74
N VAL A 178 -9.59 8.18 0.20
CA VAL A 178 -9.18 7.70 1.52
C VAL A 178 -9.96 8.46 2.57
N THR A 179 -10.56 7.73 3.48
CA THR A 179 -11.33 8.28 4.59
C THR A 179 -10.92 7.52 5.85
N PHE A 180 -10.70 8.25 6.94
CA PHE A 180 -10.21 7.72 8.22
C PHE A 180 -11.30 7.66 9.26
#